data_AF-A0A363CY27-F1
#
_entry.id   AF-A0A363CY27-F1
#
_cell.length_a   1.000
_cell.length_b   1.000
_cell.length_c   1.000
_cell.angle_alpha   90.00
_cell.angle_beta   90.00
_cell.angle_gamma   90.00
#
_symmetry.space_group_name_H-M   'P 1'
#
loop_
_entity.id
_entity.type
_entity.pdbx_description
1 polymer ?
#
loop_
_entity_poly.entity_id
_entity_poly.type
_entity_poly.pdbx_seq_one_letter_code
_entity_poly.pdbx_strand_id
1 'polypeptide(L)'
;MKRSIGMKSSYALTAKSVDDEITKISAGNFALGFESKSGLFVVQNYGRSDTDLNHEIKNWIGKYKRFKFFYASSPKSAFEKECKNYHTFDKDKIDNKTHPEKPENTEYTCPYCQ
;
A
#
# COMPACT_ATOMS: atom_id res chain seq x y z
N MET A 1 23.65 -17.68 -10.29
CA MET A 1 23.33 -17.67 -8.84
C MET A 1 22.14 -16.76 -8.60
N LYS A 2 20.95 -17.29 -8.27
CA LYS A 2 19.80 -16.47 -7.84
C LYS A 2 19.92 -16.22 -6.35
N ARG A 3 20.33 -15.01 -5.96
CA ARG A 3 20.26 -14.53 -4.57
C ARG A 3 18.85 -14.03 -4.30
N SER A 4 17.91 -14.92 -4.02
CA SER A 4 16.64 -14.54 -3.42
C SER A 4 16.77 -14.71 -1.91
N ILE A 5 17.28 -13.68 -1.25
CA ILE A 5 17.05 -13.49 0.18
C ILE A 5 15.53 -13.37 0.30
N GLY A 6 14.87 -14.19 1.13
CA GLY A 6 13.41 -14.39 1.17
C GLY A 6 12.56 -13.14 1.39
N MET A 7 12.52 -12.25 0.41
CA MET A 7 11.57 -11.16 0.32
C MET A 7 10.35 -11.76 -0.36
N LYS A 8 9.22 -11.82 0.38
CA LYS A 8 7.94 -12.21 -0.21
C LYS A 8 7.72 -11.34 -1.45
N SER A 9 7.68 -12.00 -2.62
CA SER A 9 7.22 -11.40 -3.86
C SER A 9 5.82 -10.81 -3.62
N SER A 10 5.39 -9.87 -4.45
CA SER A 10 4.02 -9.37 -4.33
C SER A 10 3.00 -10.50 -4.43
N TYR A 11 1.92 -10.40 -3.67
CA TYR A 11 0.86 -11.40 -3.61
C TYR A 11 -0.13 -11.23 -4.74
N ALA A 12 -0.94 -12.26 -5.04
CA ALA A 12 -2.04 -12.09 -5.98
C ALA A 12 -3.13 -11.23 -5.33
N LEU A 13 -3.70 -10.26 -6.03
CA LEU A 13 -4.81 -9.48 -5.48
C LEU A 13 -6.12 -10.26 -5.65
N THR A 14 -6.33 -11.22 -4.75
CA THR A 14 -7.56 -12.02 -4.63
C THR A 14 -8.01 -12.02 -3.18
N ALA A 15 -9.31 -12.22 -2.92
CA ALA A 15 -9.85 -12.23 -1.55
C ALA A 15 -9.09 -13.25 -0.66
N LYS A 16 -8.92 -14.48 -1.16
CA LYS A 16 -8.16 -15.53 -0.48
C LYS A 16 -6.73 -15.11 -0.14
N SER A 17 -5.99 -14.53 -1.10
CA SER A 17 -4.60 -14.15 -0.84
C SER A 17 -4.49 -12.97 0.13
N VAL A 18 -5.47 -12.08 0.17
CA VAL A 18 -5.53 -11.01 1.17
C VAL A 18 -5.79 -11.60 2.56
N ASP A 19 -6.73 -12.55 2.67
CA ASP A 19 -7.04 -13.23 3.94
C ASP A 19 -5.90 -14.07 4.48
N ASP A 20 -5.19 -14.79 3.61
CA ASP A 20 -4.07 -15.65 4.02
C ASP A 20 -2.86 -14.82 4.51
N GLU A 21 -2.67 -13.60 3.98
CA GLU A 21 -1.47 -12.80 4.25
C GLU A 21 -1.70 -11.68 5.27
N ILE A 22 -2.90 -11.09 5.30
CA ILE A 22 -3.27 -9.98 6.20
C ILE A 22 -4.21 -10.51 7.27
N THR A 23 -3.60 -11.15 8.27
CA THR A 23 -4.29 -11.87 9.35
C THR A 23 -4.66 -11.01 10.56
N LYS A 24 -4.28 -9.73 10.60
CA LYS A 24 -4.55 -8.82 11.72
C LYS A 24 -5.47 -7.69 11.27
N ILE A 25 -6.48 -7.39 12.07
CA ILE A 25 -7.17 -6.10 12.03
C ILE A 25 -6.20 -5.06 12.57
N SER A 26 -5.63 -4.26 11.68
CA SER A 26 -4.59 -3.28 11.99
C SER A 26 -4.53 -2.21 10.91
N ALA A 27 -4.09 -1.02 11.32
CA ALA A 27 -3.62 0.00 10.40
C ALA A 27 -2.40 -0.50 9.59
N GLY A 28 -2.21 0.06 8.41
CA GLY A 28 -1.05 -0.22 7.57
C GLY A 28 -1.12 0.46 6.22
N ASN A 29 -0.11 0.22 5.39
CA ASN A 29 -0.09 0.68 4.01
C ASN A 29 0.01 -0.47 3.05
N PHE A 30 -0.40 -0.19 1.82
CA PHE A 30 -0.34 -1.13 0.73
C PHE A 30 0.16 -0.47 -0.55
N ALA A 31 0.68 -1.30 -1.45
CA ALA A 31 0.99 -0.95 -2.82
C ALA A 31 0.33 -1.98 -3.74
N LEU A 32 -0.30 -1.50 -4.80
CA LEU A 32 -1.04 -2.26 -5.80
C LEU A 32 -0.36 -2.10 -7.16
N GLY A 33 -0.41 -3.14 -7.97
CA GLY A 33 0.13 -3.09 -9.33
C GLY A 33 0.20 -4.45 -9.97
N PHE A 34 1.30 -4.71 -10.67
CA PHE A 34 1.53 -5.95 -11.41
C PHE A 34 2.99 -6.40 -11.31
N GLU A 35 3.24 -7.64 -11.72
CA GLU A 35 4.58 -8.16 -11.89
C GLU A 35 4.99 -8.03 -13.36
N SER A 36 6.13 -7.40 -13.62
CA SER A 36 6.68 -7.27 -14.96
C SER A 36 7.15 -8.63 -15.49
N LYS A 37 7.45 -8.71 -16.80
CA LYS A 37 8.06 -9.91 -17.40
C LYS A 37 9.40 -10.30 -16.76
N SER A 38 10.09 -9.36 -16.10
CA SER A 38 11.35 -9.59 -15.38
C SER A 38 11.15 -9.99 -13.92
N GLY A 39 9.91 -10.14 -13.44
CA GLY A 39 9.60 -10.48 -12.05
C GLY A 39 9.63 -9.28 -11.08
N LEU A 40 9.70 -8.06 -11.60
CA LEU A 40 9.68 -6.85 -10.77
C LEU A 40 8.25 -6.43 -10.47
N PHE A 41 7.96 -6.15 -9.20
CA PHE A 41 6.68 -5.54 -8.83
C PHE A 41 6.67 -4.06 -9.24
N VAL A 42 5.83 -3.74 -10.21
CA VAL A 42 5.61 -2.37 -10.69
C VAL A 42 4.40 -1.81 -9.96
N VAL A 43 4.64 -0.79 -9.13
CA VAL A 43 3.59 -0.08 -8.40
C VAL A 43 2.80 0.78 -9.38
N GLN A 44 1.48 0.67 -9.32
CA GLN A 44 0.56 1.54 -10.05
C GLN A 44 -0.23 2.43 -9.09
N ASN A 45 -0.53 1.93 -7.89
CA ASN A 45 -1.28 2.67 -6.88
C ASN A 45 -0.77 2.27 -5.48
N TYR A 46 -0.91 3.13 -4.50
CA TYR A 46 -0.65 2.83 -3.10
C TYR A 46 -1.72 3.47 -2.22
N GLY A 47 -1.78 3.04 -0.97
CA GLY A 47 -2.71 3.65 -0.03
C GLY A 47 -2.43 3.21 1.38
N ARG A 48 -3.39 3.49 2.25
CA ARG A 48 -3.38 3.05 3.64
C ARG A 48 -4.76 2.62 4.11
N SER A 49 -4.76 1.92 5.23
CA SER A 49 -5.94 1.78 6.08
C SER A 49 -5.57 2.22 7.48
N ASP A 50 -6.49 2.92 8.13
CA ASP A 50 -6.31 3.40 9.50
C ASP A 50 -6.77 2.35 10.54
N THR A 51 -7.49 1.30 10.15
CA THR A 51 -8.07 0.32 11.09
C THR A 51 -7.99 -1.12 10.61
N ASP A 52 -8.47 -1.41 9.40
CA ASP A 52 -8.52 -2.75 8.82
C ASP A 52 -7.91 -2.75 7.42
N LEU A 53 -6.63 -3.13 7.35
CA LEU A 53 -5.89 -3.22 6.09
C LEU A 53 -6.40 -4.34 5.19
N ASN A 54 -6.92 -5.42 5.75
CA ASN A 54 -7.46 -6.55 4.97
C ASN A 54 -8.70 -6.09 4.22
N HIS A 55 -9.64 -5.48 4.93
CA HIS A 55 -10.87 -4.95 4.34
C HIS A 55 -10.57 -3.93 3.24
N GLU A 56 -9.66 -3.00 3.50
CA GLU A 56 -9.35 -1.93 2.55
C GLU A 56 -8.74 -2.45 1.23
N ILE A 57 -7.76 -3.36 1.29
CA ILE A 57 -7.13 -3.88 0.06
C ILE A 57 -8.12 -4.63 -0.82
N LYS A 58 -9.14 -5.28 -0.23
CA LYS A 58 -10.16 -6.02 -0.99
C LYS A 58 -11.01 -5.12 -1.89
N ASN A 59 -11.15 -3.83 -1.58
CA ASN A 59 -11.86 -2.86 -2.42
C ASN A 59 -11.21 -2.67 -3.81
N TRP A 60 -9.97 -3.13 -3.97
CA TRP A 60 -9.20 -2.96 -5.19
C TRP A 60 -9.13 -4.22 -6.07
N ILE A 61 -9.78 -5.31 -5.63
CA ILE A 61 -9.85 -6.56 -6.40
C ILE A 61 -10.52 -6.31 -7.75
N GLY A 62 -9.94 -6.88 -8.81
CA GLY A 62 -10.39 -6.70 -10.19
C GLY A 62 -9.73 -5.50 -10.88
N LYS A 63 -9.30 -4.47 -10.15
CA LYS A 63 -8.62 -3.29 -10.72
C LYS A 63 -7.11 -3.51 -10.90
N TYR A 64 -6.45 -4.13 -9.91
CA TYR A 64 -5.02 -4.45 -9.96
C TYR A 64 -4.79 -5.96 -9.86
N LYS A 65 -3.57 -6.41 -10.17
CA LYS A 65 -3.25 -7.84 -10.22
C LYS A 65 -2.54 -8.32 -8.97
N ARG A 66 -1.71 -7.48 -8.37
CA ARG A 66 -0.83 -7.86 -7.26
C ARG A 66 -0.80 -6.78 -6.18
N PHE A 67 -0.49 -7.19 -4.96
CA PHE A 67 -0.32 -6.26 -3.84
C PHE A 67 0.92 -6.58 -2.98
N LYS A 68 1.40 -5.56 -2.27
CA LYS A 68 2.31 -5.65 -1.13
C LYS A 68 1.73 -4.85 0.01
N PHE A 69 2.07 -5.21 1.23
CA PHE A 69 1.57 -4.52 2.41
C PHE A 69 2.61 -4.52 3.53
N PHE A 70 2.39 -3.68 4.52
CA PHE A 70 2.99 -3.80 5.84
C PHE A 70 2.04 -3.21 6.88
N TYR A 71 2.07 -3.77 8.08
CA TYR A 71 1.36 -3.19 9.23
C TYR A 71 2.09 -1.93 9.71
N ALA A 72 1.33 -0.88 10.00
CA ALA A 72 1.84 0.31 10.65
C ALA A 72 1.73 0.15 12.18
N SER A 73 2.57 0.87 12.91
CA SER A 73 2.48 0.93 14.38
C SER A 73 1.26 1.73 14.86
N SER A 74 0.73 2.61 14.01
CA SER A 74 -0.44 3.45 14.28
C SER A 74 -1.03 4.00 12.98
N PRO A 75 -2.29 4.51 13.00
CA PRO A 75 -2.87 5.24 11.88
C PRO A 75 -2.04 6.45 11.47
N LYS A 76 -1.46 7.16 12.45
CA LYS A 76 -0.55 8.30 12.20
C LYS A 76 0.65 7.89 11.37
N SER A 77 1.30 6.78 11.73
CA SER A 77 2.46 6.28 10.99
C SER A 77 2.08 5.84 9.57
N ALA A 78 0.89 5.26 9.39
CA ALA A 78 0.37 4.91 8.07
C ALA A 78 0.14 6.17 7.21
N PHE A 79 -0.49 7.21 7.76
CA PHE A 79 -0.72 8.50 7.11
C PHE A 79 0.58 9.19 6.69
N GLU A 80 1.53 9.33 7.62
CA GLU A 80 2.81 9.98 7.35
C GLU A 80 3.60 9.24 6.25
N LYS A 81 3.54 7.90 6.25
CA LYS A 81 4.21 7.10 5.21
C LYS A 81 3.53 7.21 3.85
N GLU A 82 2.20 7.27 3.81
CA GLU A 82 1.49 7.53 2.56
C GLU A 82 1.83 8.93 2.01
N CYS A 83 1.88 9.94 2.87
CA CYS A 83 2.32 11.29 2.52
C CYS A 83 3.74 11.26 1.94
N LYS A 84 4.67 10.53 2.58
CA LYS A 84 6.02 10.37 2.06
C LYS A 84 6.01 9.80 0.63
N ASN A 85 5.22 8.76 0.38
CA ASN A 85 5.12 8.16 -0.96
C ASN A 85 4.58 9.15 -1.98
N TYR A 86 3.57 9.94 -1.60
CA TYR A 86 3.01 11.00 -2.45
C TYR A 86 4.03 12.04 -2.88
N HIS A 87 4.90 12.45 -1.98
CA HIS A 87 5.95 13.43 -2.26
C HIS A 87 7.21 12.82 -2.90
N THR A 88 7.32 11.49 -2.96
CA THR A 88 8.49 10.80 -3.53
C THR A 88 8.24 10.22 -4.92
N PHE A 89 7.01 9.75 -5.19
CA PHE A 89 6.71 9.07 -6.44
C PHE A 89 6.42 10.03 -7.59
N ASP A 90 6.92 9.66 -8.76
CA ASP A 90 6.61 10.29 -10.03
C ASP A 90 5.12 10.13 -10.35
N LYS A 91 4.38 11.24 -10.26
CA LYS A 91 2.92 11.29 -10.46
C LYS A 91 2.51 10.79 -11.84
N ASP A 92 3.35 10.86 -12.86
CA ASP A 92 2.98 10.45 -14.21
C ASP A 92 2.96 8.92 -14.38
N LYS A 93 3.56 8.19 -13.44
CA LYS A 93 3.67 6.73 -13.47
C LYS A 93 2.73 6.01 -12.52
N ILE A 94 1.97 6.74 -11.70
CA ILE A 94 1.07 6.20 -10.70
C ILE A 94 -0.34 6.80 -10.82
N ASP A 95 -1.32 6.08 -10.30
CA ASP A 95 -2.73 6.47 -10.29
C ASP A 95 -3.04 7.44 -9.14
N ASN A 96 -2.22 7.50 -8.08
CA ASN A 96 -2.41 8.45 -6.98
C ASN A 96 -2.09 9.88 -7.42
N LYS A 97 -3.11 10.66 -7.76
CA LYS A 97 -2.95 12.06 -8.17
C LYS A 97 -3.12 13.05 -7.01
N THR A 98 -3.97 12.71 -6.04
CA THR A 98 -4.34 13.56 -4.91
C THR A 98 -3.50 13.29 -3.68
N HIS A 99 -3.24 14.34 -2.89
CA HIS A 99 -2.54 14.21 -1.63
C HIS A 99 -3.40 13.41 -0.64
N PRO A 100 -2.81 12.53 0.19
CA PRO A 100 -3.55 11.80 1.21
C PRO A 100 -4.31 12.73 2.15
N GLU A 101 -5.58 12.44 2.38
CA GLU A 101 -6.37 13.11 3.41
C GLU A 101 -5.96 12.56 4.78
N LYS A 102 -6.01 13.41 5.82
CA LYS A 102 -5.80 12.95 7.20
C LYS A 102 -6.95 12.05 7.65
N PRO A 103 -6.72 11.11 8.58
CA PRO A 103 -7.81 10.34 9.17
C PRO A 103 -8.84 11.26 9.84
N GLU A 104 -10.12 10.87 9.82
CA GLU A 104 -11.20 11.63 10.43
C GLU A 104 -10.95 11.88 11.93
N ASN A 105 -11.36 13.05 12.43
CA ASN A 105 -11.22 13.45 13.83
C ASN A 105 -9.77 13.43 14.36
N THR A 106 -8.78 13.62 13.49
CA THR A 106 -7.38 13.75 13.89
C THR A 106 -6.82 15.15 13.60
N GLU A 107 -5.84 15.55 14.39
CA GLU A 107 -5.02 16.75 14.15
C GLU A 107 -3.73 16.42 13.39
N TYR A 108 -3.73 15.35 12.58
CA TYR A 108 -2.53 14.95 11.85
C TYR A 108 -2.25 15.93 10.72
N THR A 109 -1.00 16.34 10.62
CA THR A 109 -0.49 17.21 9.56
C THR A 109 0.53 16.44 8.74
N CYS A 110 0.49 16.62 7.42
CA CYS A 110 1.50 16.05 6.54
C CYS A 110 2.87 16.71 6.82
N PRO A 111 3.92 15.94 7.17
CA PRO A 111 5.24 16.52 7.46
C PRO A 111 6.04 16.87 6.20
N TYR A 112 5.50 16.65 5.00
CA TYR A 112 6.19 16.80 3.72
C TYR A 112 5.61 17.91 2.82
N CYS A 113 4.45 18.48 3.16
CA CYS A 113 3.94 19.67 2.48
C CYS A 113 4.71 20.89 2.99
N GLN A 114 5.60 21.43 2.16
CA GLN A 114 6.32 22.68 2.38
C GLN A 114 5.83 23.76 1.41
#